data_AF-A0A376YJK0-F1
#
_entry.id   AF-A0A376YJK0-F1
#
_cell.length_a   1.000
_cell.length_b   1.000
_cell.length_c   1.000
_cell.angle_alpha   90.00
_cell.angle_beta   90.00
_cell.angle_gamma   90.00
#
_symmetry.space_group_name_H-M   'P 1'
#
loop_
_entity.id
_entity.type
_entity.pdbx_description
1 polymer ?
#
loop_
_entity_poly.entity_id
_entity_poly.type
_entity_poly.pdbx_seq_one_letter_code
_entity_poly.pdbx_strand_id
1 'polypeptide(L)'
;MGTKEDPFWQGSGRTIFAEAAYLMRNDPNRSYSKLVDTLLSIKIEKLRTFLRNSPAANLVEEKIEKTAISIRAVLTNYVKAIRYLQGIEHNGESFTIRDWMRVSGKIRKTAGCLSRRMPTPMPP
;
A
#
# COMPACT_ATOMS: atom_id res chain seq x y z
N MET A 1 -20.17 12.24 11.66
CA MET A 1 -20.81 10.91 11.52
C MET A 1 -19.97 10.08 10.56
N GLY A 2 -19.20 9.11 11.07
CA GLY A 2 -18.43 8.21 10.21
C GLY A 2 -19.36 7.15 9.65
N THR A 3 -19.68 7.24 8.37
CA THR A 3 -20.34 6.14 7.64
C THR A 3 -19.36 4.97 7.64
N LYS A 4 -19.56 3.98 8.50
CA LYS A 4 -18.84 2.71 8.43
C LYS A 4 -19.32 2.02 7.16
N GLU A 5 -18.63 2.25 6.04
CA GLU A 5 -18.82 1.46 4.82
C GLU A 5 -18.65 -0.03 5.19
N ASP A 6 -19.42 -0.89 4.55
CA ASP A 6 -19.49 -2.31 4.90
C ASP A 6 -18.07 -2.96 4.92
N PRO A 7 -17.73 -3.70 5.99
CA PRO A 7 -16.45 -4.41 6.11
C PRO A 7 -16.13 -5.29 4.90
N PHE A 8 -17.14 -5.86 4.24
CA PHE A 8 -16.96 -6.70 3.06
C PHE A 8 -16.39 -5.91 1.88
N TRP A 9 -16.98 -4.77 1.52
CA TRP A 9 -16.53 -3.97 0.36
C TRP A 9 -15.11 -3.45 0.56
N GLN A 10 -14.86 -2.98 1.78
CA GLN A 10 -13.58 -2.48 2.24
C GLN A 10 -12.50 -3.57 2.27
N GLY A 11 -12.82 -4.76 2.79
CA GLY A 11 -11.90 -5.91 2.85
C GLY A 11 -11.60 -6.46 1.45
N SER A 12 -12.63 -6.53 0.59
CA SER A 12 -12.49 -7.00 -0.79
C SER A 12 -11.58 -6.08 -1.60
N GLY A 13 -11.75 -4.76 -1.50
CA GLY A 13 -10.88 -3.79 -2.16
C GLY A 13 -9.41 -3.94 -1.70
N ARG A 14 -9.18 -4.07 -0.39
CA ARG A 14 -7.82 -4.29 0.16
C ARG A 14 -7.19 -5.59 -0.34
N THR A 15 -7.97 -6.66 -0.44
CA THR A 15 -7.51 -7.97 -0.94
C THR A 15 -7.09 -7.88 -2.40
N ILE A 16 -7.94 -7.28 -3.26
CA ILE A 16 -7.61 -7.06 -4.68
C ILE A 16 -6.33 -6.23 -4.82
N PHE A 17 -6.19 -5.14 -4.05
CA PHE A 17 -5.00 -4.31 -4.08
C PHE A 17 -3.73 -5.08 -3.68
N ALA A 18 -3.78 -5.80 -2.56
CA ALA A 18 -2.65 -6.54 -2.02
C ALA A 18 -2.18 -7.64 -2.99
N GLU A 19 -3.11 -8.43 -3.53
CA GLU A 19 -2.80 -9.49 -4.49
C GLU A 19 -2.28 -8.92 -5.81
N ALA A 20 -2.87 -7.83 -6.32
CA ALA A 20 -2.38 -7.21 -7.54
C ALA A 20 -0.94 -6.69 -7.39
N ALA A 21 -0.65 -6.03 -6.26
CA ALA A 21 0.70 -5.57 -5.94
C ALA A 21 1.68 -6.73 -5.75
N TYR A 22 1.22 -7.83 -5.10
CA TYR A 22 2.03 -9.03 -4.89
C TYR A 22 2.43 -9.67 -6.23
N LEU A 23 1.49 -9.83 -7.16
CA LEU A 23 1.77 -10.39 -8.48
C LEU A 23 2.70 -9.47 -9.29
N MET A 24 2.47 -8.16 -9.24
CA MET A 24 3.29 -7.18 -9.96
C MET A 24 4.71 -7.05 -9.40
N ARG A 25 4.99 -7.54 -8.18
CA ARG A 25 6.32 -7.42 -7.55
C ARG A 25 7.42 -8.06 -8.39
N ASN A 26 7.10 -9.13 -9.12
CA ASN A 26 8.02 -9.93 -9.94
C ASN A 26 8.02 -9.47 -11.42
N ASP A 27 7.20 -8.49 -11.77
CA ASP A 27 7.14 -7.94 -13.13
C ASP A 27 8.40 -7.09 -13.38
N PRO A 28 9.18 -7.38 -14.44
CA PRO A 28 10.38 -6.61 -14.75
C PRO A 28 10.06 -5.14 -15.10
N ASN A 29 8.85 -4.88 -15.58
CA ASN A 29 8.36 -3.55 -15.95
C ASN A 29 7.34 -3.04 -14.92
N ARG A 30 7.52 -3.35 -13.63
CA ARG A 30 6.66 -2.84 -12.57
C ARG A 30 6.79 -1.33 -12.43
N SER A 31 5.65 -0.66 -12.28
CA SER A 31 5.58 0.77 -11.99
C SER A 31 4.27 1.09 -11.27
N TYR A 32 4.23 2.21 -10.56
CA TYR A 32 2.99 2.67 -9.94
C TYR A 32 1.89 2.94 -10.99
N SER A 33 2.26 3.45 -12.16
CA SER A 33 1.33 3.68 -13.28
C SER A 33 0.69 2.36 -13.74
N LYS A 34 1.50 1.33 -13.96
CA LYS A 34 1.01 0.01 -14.38
C LYS A 34 0.08 -0.61 -13.33
N LEU A 35 0.40 -0.47 -12.04
CA LEU A 35 -0.45 -0.95 -10.96
C LEU A 35 -1.80 -0.23 -10.95
N VAL A 36 -1.79 1.11 -11.01
CA VAL A 36 -3.00 1.92 -11.05
C VAL A 36 -3.86 1.58 -12.26
N ASP A 37 -3.27 1.43 -13.44
CA ASP A 37 -4.01 1.08 -14.66
C ASP A 37 -4.61 -0.32 -14.59
N THR A 38 -3.88 -1.28 -14.04
CA THR A 38 -4.37 -2.64 -13.79
C THR A 38 -5.56 -2.63 -12.85
N LEU A 39 -5.56 -1.77 -11.83
CA LEU A 39 -6.65 -1.71 -10.85
C LEU A 39 -7.84 -0.88 -11.33
N LEU A 40 -7.64 0.19 -12.10
CA LEU A 40 -8.69 1.20 -12.36
C LEU A 40 -9.09 1.33 -13.84
N SER A 41 -8.18 1.08 -14.77
CA SER A 41 -8.36 1.45 -16.19
C SER A 41 -8.68 0.26 -17.09
N ILE A 42 -8.19 -0.95 -16.78
CA ILE A 42 -8.43 -2.12 -17.64
C ILE A 42 -9.87 -2.64 -17.54
N LYS A 43 -10.31 -3.36 -18.58
CA LYS A 43 -11.56 -4.15 -18.54
C LYS A 43 -11.52 -5.17 -17.42
N ILE A 44 -12.67 -5.47 -16.81
CA ILE A 44 -12.77 -6.42 -15.69
C ILE A 44 -12.27 -7.82 -16.10
N GLU A 45 -12.34 -8.17 -17.39
CA GLU A 45 -11.88 -9.46 -17.93
C GLU A 45 -10.36 -9.60 -17.87
N LYS A 46 -9.65 -8.50 -18.13
CA LYS A 46 -8.19 -8.46 -17.99
C LYS A 46 -7.79 -8.51 -16.51
N LEU A 47 -8.56 -7.87 -15.63
CA LEU A 47 -8.32 -7.93 -14.18
C LEU A 47 -8.53 -9.35 -13.64
N ARG A 48 -9.57 -10.06 -14.10
CA ARG A 48 -9.78 -11.49 -13.81
C ARG A 48 -8.59 -12.33 -14.23
N THR A 49 -8.12 -12.13 -15.46
CA THR A 49 -6.97 -12.87 -16.00
C THR A 49 -5.72 -12.60 -15.15
N PHE A 50 -5.50 -11.34 -14.77
CA PHE A 50 -4.38 -10.94 -13.93
C PHE A 50 -4.43 -11.59 -12.54
N LEU A 51 -5.62 -11.70 -11.94
CA LEU A 51 -5.82 -12.25 -10.59
C LEU A 51 -6.14 -13.75 -10.54
N ARG A 52 -6.14 -14.46 -11.67
CA ARG A 52 -6.68 -15.83 -11.79
C ARG A 52 -6.13 -16.83 -10.76
N ASN A 53 -4.85 -16.69 -10.41
CA ASN A 53 -4.15 -17.61 -9.50
C ASN A 53 -3.92 -17.00 -8.11
N SER A 54 -4.74 -16.03 -7.71
CA SER A 54 -4.66 -15.39 -6.40
C SER A 54 -5.95 -15.59 -5.58
N PRO A 55 -5.88 -15.43 -4.25
CA PRO A 55 -7.07 -15.39 -3.40
C PRO A 55 -8.13 -14.36 -3.83
N ALA A 56 -7.73 -13.32 -4.58
CA ALA A 56 -8.65 -12.29 -5.09
C ALA A 56 -9.44 -12.73 -6.33
N ALA A 57 -9.12 -13.87 -6.96
CA ALA A 57 -9.83 -14.36 -8.16
C ALA A 57 -11.35 -14.44 -7.93
N ASN A 58 -11.74 -14.98 -6.77
CA ASN A 58 -13.14 -15.18 -6.39
C ASN A 58 -13.93 -13.86 -6.22
N LEU A 59 -13.23 -12.72 -6.09
CA LEU A 59 -13.83 -11.39 -5.92
C LEU A 59 -14.10 -10.69 -7.26
N VAL A 60 -13.53 -11.20 -8.35
CA VAL A 60 -13.65 -10.62 -9.70
C VAL A 60 -14.26 -11.57 -10.71
N GLU A 61 -14.67 -12.79 -10.31
CA GLU A 61 -15.25 -13.81 -11.19
C GLU A 61 -16.40 -13.30 -12.08
N GLU A 62 -16.56 -13.94 -13.25
CA GLU A 62 -17.59 -13.59 -14.23
C GLU A 62 -19.01 -13.65 -13.68
N LYS A 63 -19.31 -14.69 -12.88
CA LYS A 63 -20.61 -14.87 -12.26
C LYS A 63 -21.02 -13.74 -11.29
N ILE A 64 -20.05 -12.93 -10.83
CA ILE A 64 -20.27 -11.83 -9.88
C ILE A 64 -19.83 -10.46 -10.43
N GLU A 65 -19.90 -10.26 -11.74
CA GLU A 65 -19.39 -9.05 -12.39
C GLU A 65 -19.90 -7.73 -11.79
N LYS A 66 -21.21 -7.63 -11.52
CA LYS A 66 -21.82 -6.43 -10.92
C LYS A 66 -21.22 -6.15 -9.53
N THR A 67 -21.01 -7.19 -8.74
CA THR A 67 -20.37 -7.10 -7.41
C THR A 67 -18.92 -6.65 -7.53
N ALA A 68 -18.18 -7.19 -8.51
CA ALA A 68 -16.79 -6.81 -8.77
C ALA A 68 -16.66 -5.34 -9.18
N ILE A 69 -17.60 -4.81 -9.98
CA ILE A 69 -17.68 -3.38 -10.34
C ILE A 69 -17.87 -2.52 -9.08
N SER A 70 -18.77 -2.91 -8.17
CA SER A 70 -18.98 -2.20 -6.90
C SER A 70 -17.75 -2.22 -5.99
N ILE A 71 -17.07 -3.37 -5.87
CA ILE A 71 -15.80 -3.47 -5.13
C ILE A 71 -14.75 -2.55 -5.74
N ARG A 72 -14.65 -2.50 -7.07
CA ARG A 72 -13.71 -1.63 -7.80
C ARG A 72 -13.99 -0.15 -7.56
N ALA A 73 -15.26 0.25 -7.48
CA ALA A 73 -15.64 1.61 -7.13
C ALA A 73 -15.11 2.01 -5.74
N VAL A 74 -15.25 1.12 -4.75
CA VAL A 74 -14.68 1.33 -3.40
C VAL A 74 -13.16 1.37 -3.43
N LEU A 75 -12.51 0.44 -4.14
CA LEU A 75 -11.05 0.41 -4.32
C LEU A 75 -10.50 1.72 -4.90
N THR A 76 -11.23 2.34 -5.83
CA THR A 76 -10.83 3.60 -6.47
C THR A 76 -10.58 4.71 -5.46
N ASN A 77 -11.32 4.75 -4.35
CA ASN A 77 -11.12 5.76 -3.32
C ASN A 77 -9.75 5.66 -2.64
N TYR A 78 -9.23 4.45 -2.47
CA TYR A 78 -7.93 4.21 -1.83
C TYR A 78 -6.76 4.33 -2.81
N VAL A 79 -6.93 3.87 -4.05
CA VAL A 79 -5.86 3.86 -5.06
C VAL A 79 -5.51 5.27 -5.55
N LYS A 80 -6.38 6.27 -5.35
CA LYS A 80 -6.11 7.68 -5.67
C LYS A 80 -4.77 8.17 -5.12
N ALA A 81 -4.39 7.77 -3.90
CA ALA A 81 -3.12 8.17 -3.30
C ALA A 81 -1.90 7.65 -4.08
N ILE A 82 -1.99 6.46 -4.68
CA ILE A 82 -0.90 5.85 -5.46
C ILE A 82 -0.63 6.60 -6.76
N ARG A 83 -1.63 7.32 -7.31
CA ARG A 83 -1.44 8.14 -8.52
C ARG A 83 -0.36 9.20 -8.34
N TYR A 84 -0.20 9.73 -7.13
CA TYR A 84 0.82 10.73 -6.81
C TYR A 84 2.22 10.13 -6.63
N LEU A 85 2.35 8.80 -6.65
CA LEU A 85 3.62 8.10 -6.60
C LEU A 85 4.18 7.81 -8.00
N GLN A 86 3.42 8.07 -9.07
CA GLN A 86 3.90 7.84 -10.43
C GLN A 86 5.13 8.71 -10.73
N GLY A 87 6.17 8.09 -11.32
CA GLY A 87 7.43 8.74 -11.66
C GLY A 87 8.46 8.76 -10.54
N ILE A 88 8.07 8.53 -9.27
CA ILE A 88 9.05 8.52 -8.17
C ILE A 88 10.04 7.34 -8.27
N GLU A 89 9.65 6.30 -9.00
CA GLU A 89 10.51 5.14 -9.27
C GLU A 89 11.80 5.50 -10.04
N HIS A 90 11.85 6.67 -10.67
CA HIS A 90 13.02 7.21 -11.36
C HIS A 90 13.77 8.28 -10.54
N ASN A 91 13.21 8.73 -9.41
CA ASN A 91 13.70 9.89 -8.64
C ASN A 91 14.70 9.49 -7.53
N GLY A 92 15.75 8.75 -7.89
CA GLY A 92 16.88 8.48 -7.00
C GLY A 92 16.67 7.32 -6.03
N GLU A 93 17.13 7.47 -4.78
CA GLU A 93 17.13 6.39 -3.80
C GLU A 93 15.74 5.98 -3.36
N SER A 94 15.53 4.67 -3.21
CA SER A 94 14.27 4.10 -2.74
C SER A 94 14.02 4.43 -1.27
N PHE A 95 12.83 4.97 -0.98
CA PHE A 95 12.38 5.22 0.38
C PHE A 95 11.52 4.06 0.91
N THR A 96 11.78 3.61 2.14
CA THR A 96 10.85 2.74 2.86
C THR A 96 10.56 3.31 4.26
N ILE A 97 9.29 3.30 4.66
CA ILE A 97 8.88 3.73 6.01
C ILE A 97 9.56 2.85 7.07
N ARG A 98 9.75 1.56 6.80
CA ARG A 98 10.42 0.63 7.72
C ARG A 98 11.85 1.06 8.03
N ASP A 99 12.62 1.40 7.01
CA ASP A 99 14.01 1.81 7.19
C ASP A 99 14.09 3.20 7.81
N TRP A 100 13.20 4.11 7.41
CA TRP A 100 13.05 5.41 8.05
C TRP A 100 12.78 5.29 9.56
N MET A 101 11.87 4.39 9.96
CA MET A 101 11.57 4.13 11.38
C MET A 101 12.78 3.54 12.13
N ARG A 102 13.52 2.61 11.52
CA ARG A 102 14.73 2.03 12.11
C ARG A 102 15.80 3.10 12.35
N VAL A 103 16.00 4.01 11.41
CA VAL A 103 16.94 5.13 11.54
C VAL A 103 16.48 6.12 12.61
N SER A 104 15.20 6.50 12.61
CA SER A 104 14.61 7.42 13.60
C SER A 104 14.67 6.87 15.03
N GLY A 105 14.49 5.56 15.19
CA GLY A 105 14.66 4.87 16.47
C GLY A 105 16.11 4.87 16.98
N LYS A 106 17.10 4.79 16.08
CA LYS A 106 18.53 4.91 16.43
C LYS A 106 18.86 6.33 16.90
N ILE A 107 18.39 7.37 16.19
CA ILE A 107 18.60 8.78 16.57
C ILE A 107 18.09 9.05 18.00
N ARG A 108 16.92 8.50 18.37
CA ARG A 108 16.37 8.63 19.73
C ARG A 108 17.22 7.94 20.80
N LYS A 109 17.83 6.78 20.51
CA LYS A 109 18.71 6.07 21.45
C LYS A 109 20.01 6.85 21.70
N THR A 110 20.57 7.48 20.67
CA THR A 110 21.78 8.31 20.80
C THR A 110 21.51 9.59 21.59
N ALA A 111 20.36 10.24 21.36
CA ALA A 111 19.95 11.42 22.11
C ALA A 111 19.66 11.14 23.60
N GLY A 112 19.10 9.96 23.93
CA GLY A 112 18.85 9.56 25.32
C GLY A 112 20.12 9.23 26.13
N CYS A 113 21.22 8.87 25.48
CA CYS A 113 22.47 8.53 26.17
C CYS A 113 23.31 9.76 26.57
N LEU A 114 23.05 10.93 25.97
CA LEU A 114 23.73 12.20 26.28
C LEU A 114 23.12 12.95 27.47
N SER A 115 22.00 12.50 28.02
CA SER A 115 21.30 13.15 29.16
C SER A 115 21.74 12.66 30.55
N ARG A 116 22.67 11.69 30.66
CA ARG A 116 23.06 11.07 31.96
C ARG A 116 24.52 11.29 32.38
N ARG A 117 25.12 12.42 32.04
CA ARG A 117 26.40 12.86 32.64
C ARG A 117 26.38 14.37 32.86
N MET A 118 25.66 14.82 33.88
CA MET A 118 26.02 16.07 34.55
C MET A 118 26.47 15.70 35.97
N PRO A 119 27.71 16.04 36.37
CA PRO A 119 28.16 15.82 37.74
C PRO A 119 27.38 16.75 38.67
N THR A 120 26.79 16.20 39.72
CA THR A 120 26.15 16.99 40.78
C THR A 120 27.21 17.84 41.50
N PRO A 121 26.93 19.10 41.84
CA PRO A 121 27.88 19.91 42.60
C PRO A 121 28.00 19.34 44.02
N MET A 122 29.23 19.24 44.54
CA MET A 122 29.46 18.85 45.93
C MET A 122 28.94 19.95 46.88
N PRO A 123 28.29 19.58 48.00
CA PRO A 123 27.90 20.54 49.01
C PRO A 123 29.14 21.01 49.83
N PRO A 124 29.10 22.24 50.39
CA PRO A 124 30.14 22.76 51.26
C PRO A 124 30.20 22.03 52.61
#